data_AF-A0A0D0APM3-F1
#
_entry.id   AF-A0A0D0APM3-F1
#
_cell.length_a   1.000
_cell.length_b   1.000
_cell.length_c   1.000
_cell.angle_alpha   90.00
_cell.angle_beta   90.00
_cell.angle_gamma   90.00
#
_symmetry.space_group_name_H-M   'P 1'
#
loop_
_entity.id
_entity.type
_entity.pdbx_description
1 polymer ?
#
loop_
_entity_poly.entity_id
_entity_poly.type
_entity_poly.pdbx_seq_one_letter_code
_entity_poly.pdbx_strand_id
1 'polypeptide(L)'
;FTKDVSTFVGLLDRTGSVVSGSCALNLLQAERNAVIPQDMDVYTTEIFQTEVLDHLKNQEGYQCVQEVVKKSDYDSSAICKIHKLVRGERKVDIIVTDWKCALAPILQFHSTAVMNYITARSIVCLYPRWTTANKSFIHPRLYLEHITHLRTVHVLMKYKRRGFLL
;
A
#
# COMPACT_ATOMS: atom_id res chain seq x y z
N PHE A 1 8.17 8.24 8.38
CA PHE A 1 8.31 6.79 8.62
C PHE A 1 9.76 6.35 8.61
N THR A 2 10.57 6.86 7.70
CA THR A 2 12.01 6.59 7.62
C THR A 2 12.81 7.62 8.43
N LYS A 3 14.03 7.26 8.84
CA LYS A 3 15.03 8.13 9.46
C LYS A 3 15.87 8.80 8.38
N ASP A 4 16.20 8.06 7.32
CA ASP A 4 16.92 8.55 6.15
C ASP A 4 16.08 8.35 4.89
N VAL A 5 15.56 9.46 4.37
CA VAL A 5 14.72 9.45 3.16
C VAL A 5 15.54 9.08 1.91
N SER A 6 16.78 9.55 1.80
CA SER A 6 17.61 9.32 0.62
C SER A 6 17.97 7.85 0.49
N THR A 7 18.38 7.22 1.59
CA THR A 7 18.71 5.79 1.60
C THR A 7 17.47 4.93 1.33
N PHE A 8 16.31 5.31 1.88
CA PHE A 8 15.06 4.60 1.59
C PHE A 8 14.61 4.74 0.13
N VAL A 9 14.73 5.94 -0.46
CA VAL A 9 14.45 6.17 -1.89
C VAL A 9 15.39 5.33 -2.77
N GLY A 10 16.68 5.25 -2.41
CA GLY A 10 17.64 4.39 -3.12
C GLY A 10 17.30 2.89 -3.03
N LEU A 11 16.74 2.44 -1.90
CA LEU A 11 16.19 1.09 -1.76
C LEU A 11 15.01 0.87 -2.71
N LEU A 12 14.06 1.80 -2.77
CA LEU A 12 12.90 1.70 -3.68
C LEU A 12 13.35 1.59 -5.14
N ASP A 13 14.36 2.37 -5.56
CA ASP A 13 14.87 2.38 -6.94
C ASP A 13 15.48 1.04 -7.31
N ARG A 14 16.38 0.51 -6.45
CA ARG A 14 17.10 -0.74 -6.71
C ARG A 14 16.20 -1.97 -6.67
N THR A 15 15.20 -1.99 -5.80
CA THR A 15 14.31 -3.15 -5.60
C THR A 15 13.04 -3.10 -6.45
N GLY A 16 12.78 -1.98 -7.13
CA GLY A 16 11.49 -1.73 -7.80
C GLY A 16 10.30 -1.70 -6.83
N SER A 17 10.56 -1.52 -5.53
CA SER A 17 9.52 -1.42 -4.50
C SER A 17 8.85 -0.05 -4.57
N VAL A 18 7.61 0.02 -4.09
CA VAL A 18 6.83 1.27 -4.08
C VAL A 18 6.13 1.48 -2.74
N VAL A 19 5.86 2.74 -2.38
CA VAL A 19 4.99 3.07 -1.26
C VAL A 19 3.58 3.36 -1.79
N SER A 20 2.54 2.84 -1.15
CA SER A 20 1.15 3.10 -1.57
C SER A 20 0.25 3.42 -0.38
N GLY A 21 -1.05 3.14 -0.49
CA GLY A 21 -2.01 3.32 0.56
C GLY A 21 -2.19 4.78 0.98
N SER A 22 -2.30 4.99 2.29
CA SER A 22 -2.64 6.32 2.82
C SER A 22 -1.51 7.35 2.68
N CYS A 23 -0.24 6.91 2.64
CA CYS A 23 0.90 7.78 2.36
C CYS A 23 0.84 8.39 0.95
N ALA A 24 0.66 7.55 -0.08
CA ALA A 24 0.57 8.04 -1.45
C ALA A 24 -0.64 8.96 -1.64
N LEU A 25 -1.79 8.60 -1.05
CA LEU A 25 -2.98 9.43 -1.14
C LEU A 25 -2.82 10.78 -0.43
N ASN A 26 -2.19 10.81 0.74
CA ASN A 26 -1.98 12.04 1.51
C ASN A 26 -1.20 13.08 0.71
N LEU A 27 -0.14 12.67 0.01
CA LEU A 27 0.64 13.58 -0.84
C LEU A 27 -0.18 14.17 -1.99
N LEU A 28 -1.10 13.40 -2.57
CA LEU A 28 -2.00 13.85 -3.64
C LEU A 28 -3.14 14.75 -3.14
N GLN A 29 -3.40 14.76 -1.84
CA GLN A 29 -4.49 15.52 -1.21
C GLN A 29 -3.98 16.64 -0.28
N ALA A 30 -2.68 16.94 -0.28
CA ALA A 30 -2.01 17.79 0.70
C ALA A 30 -2.67 19.17 0.93
N GLU A 31 -3.37 19.70 -0.08
CA GLU A 31 -4.07 20.99 0.00
C GLU A 31 -5.45 20.95 0.70
N ARG A 32 -5.95 19.77 1.12
CA ARG A 32 -7.34 19.58 1.56
C ARG A 32 -7.50 18.83 2.89
N ASN A 33 -7.02 19.39 4.00
CA ASN A 33 -7.12 18.78 5.35
C ASN A 33 -6.73 17.28 5.32
N ALA A 34 -5.62 16.98 4.64
CA ALA A 34 -5.25 15.63 4.29
C ALA A 34 -5.11 14.76 5.55
N VAL A 35 -5.79 13.62 5.58
CA VAL A 35 -5.70 12.68 6.71
C VAL A 35 -4.26 12.19 6.82
N ILE A 36 -3.66 12.40 8.00
CA ILE A 36 -2.29 11.97 8.29
C ILE A 36 -2.24 10.44 8.24
N PRO A 37 -1.31 9.85 7.46
CA PRO A 37 -1.09 8.41 7.42
C PRO A 37 -0.69 7.88 8.82
N GLN A 38 -1.34 6.80 9.26
CA GLN A 38 -1.00 6.12 10.52
C GLN A 38 0.02 4.98 10.32
N ASP A 39 0.11 4.51 9.08
CA ASP A 39 0.92 3.41 8.60
C ASP A 39 1.52 3.76 7.23
N MET A 40 2.62 3.09 6.88
CA MET A 40 3.22 3.12 5.56
C MET A 40 3.19 1.72 4.96
N ASP A 41 2.61 1.61 3.78
CA ASP A 41 2.51 0.37 3.03
C ASP A 41 3.61 0.33 1.96
N VAL A 42 4.57 -0.59 2.10
CA VAL A 42 5.66 -0.83 1.13
C VAL A 42 5.36 -2.09 0.35
N TYR A 43 5.21 -1.97 -0.96
CA TYR A 43 5.00 -3.08 -1.87
C TYR A 43 6.31 -3.51 -2.49
N THR A 44 6.59 -4.82 -2.48
CA THR A 44 7.81 -5.39 -3.04
C THR A 44 7.54 -6.76 -3.64
N THR A 45 8.46 -7.27 -4.45
CA THR A 45 8.39 -8.63 -4.99
C THR A 45 9.06 -9.61 -4.03
N GLU A 46 8.74 -10.90 -4.14
CA GLU A 46 9.33 -11.95 -3.30
C GLU A 46 10.86 -11.99 -3.36
N ILE A 47 11.43 -11.67 -4.53
CA ILE A 47 12.90 -11.64 -4.76
C ILE A 47 13.58 -10.58 -3.89
N PHE A 48 12.94 -9.43 -3.66
CA PHE A 48 13.53 -8.32 -2.90
C PHE A 48 13.01 -8.21 -1.46
N GLN A 49 12.13 -9.12 -1.02
CA GLN A 49 11.51 -9.05 0.31
C GLN A 49 12.56 -8.97 1.44
N THR A 50 13.61 -9.78 1.37
CA THR A 50 14.65 -9.86 2.40
C THR A 50 15.44 -8.56 2.48
N GLU A 51 15.80 -7.98 1.34
CA GLU A 51 16.54 -6.72 1.29
C GLU A 51 15.72 -5.57 1.89
N VAL A 52 14.44 -5.47 1.55
CA VAL A 52 13.54 -4.45 2.09
C VAL A 52 13.34 -4.64 3.60
N LEU A 53 13.15 -5.89 4.04
CA LEU A 53 13.00 -6.23 5.45
C LEU A 53 14.26 -5.90 6.26
N ASP A 54 15.44 -6.26 5.74
CA ASP A 54 16.72 -6.01 6.39
C ASP A 54 17.04 -4.53 6.47
N HIS A 55 16.72 -3.73 5.44
CA HIS A 55 16.85 -2.28 5.52
C HIS A 55 15.96 -1.71 6.64
N LEU A 56 14.68 -2.09 6.68
CA LEU A 56 13.74 -1.60 7.68
C LEU A 56 14.12 -2.03 9.11
N LYS A 57 14.66 -3.24 9.28
CA LYS A 57 15.11 -3.73 10.60
C LYS A 57 16.43 -3.10 11.01
N ASN A 58 17.46 -3.21 10.18
CA ASN A 58 18.84 -2.96 10.58
C ASN A 58 19.22 -1.48 10.45
N GLN A 59 18.68 -0.76 9.47
CA GLN A 59 19.01 0.67 9.26
C GLN A 59 17.96 1.58 9.90
N GLU A 60 16.69 1.20 9.79
CA GLU A 60 15.59 2.00 10.32
C GLU A 60 15.24 1.63 11.77
N GLY A 61 15.58 0.43 12.25
CA GLY A 61 15.32 0.00 13.62
C GLY A 61 13.88 -0.42 13.87
N TYR A 62 13.18 -0.89 12.84
CA TYR A 62 11.87 -1.52 13.00
C TYR A 62 11.99 -2.95 13.51
N GLN A 63 10.97 -3.41 14.23
CA GLN A 63 10.83 -4.81 14.66
C GLN A 63 9.67 -5.46 13.91
N CYS A 64 9.89 -6.65 13.35
CA CYS A 64 8.83 -7.44 12.74
C CYS A 64 8.03 -8.13 13.85
N VAL A 65 6.76 -7.75 14.01
CA VAL A 65 5.88 -8.25 15.08
C VAL A 65 4.88 -9.29 14.58
N GLN A 66 4.64 -9.33 13.26
CA GLN A 66 3.72 -10.29 12.67
C GLN A 66 4.15 -10.58 11.23
N GLU A 67 4.06 -11.85 10.85
CA GLU A 67 4.11 -12.29 9.46
C GLU A 67 2.79 -12.98 9.12
N VAL A 68 2.20 -12.62 7.99
CA VAL A 68 0.98 -13.24 7.48
C VAL A 68 1.27 -13.80 6.10
N VAL A 69 1.31 -15.12 5.99
CA VAL A 69 1.41 -15.82 4.71
C VAL A 69 -0.01 -16.07 4.19
N LYS A 70 -0.30 -15.62 2.98
CA LYS A 70 -1.54 -15.94 2.27
C LYS A 70 -1.28 -17.14 1.36
N LYS A 71 -1.70 -18.34 1.79
CA LYS A 71 -1.68 -19.53 0.92
C LYS A 71 -2.76 -19.38 -0.14
N SER A 72 -2.38 -19.43 -1.41
CA SER A 72 -3.31 -19.42 -2.55
C SER A 72 -3.59 -20.86 -3.00
N ASP A 73 -4.71 -21.44 -2.56
CA ASP A 73 -5.30 -22.53 -3.33
C ASP A 73 -6.29 -21.97 -4.37
N TYR A 74 -6.96 -20.84 -4.09
CA TYR A 74 -7.95 -20.22 -4.98
C TYR A 74 -8.10 -18.69 -4.87
N ASP A 75 -7.29 -18.01 -4.04
CA ASP A 75 -7.43 -16.57 -3.84
C ASP A 75 -6.52 -15.82 -4.84
N SER A 76 -7.10 -15.21 -5.87
CA SER A 76 -6.40 -14.43 -6.91
C SER A 76 -5.88 -13.07 -6.40
N SER A 77 -5.45 -13.05 -5.15
CA SER A 77 -4.76 -11.96 -4.49
C SER A 77 -3.32 -11.98 -4.97
N ALA A 78 -2.89 -10.94 -5.71
CA ALA A 78 -1.46 -10.78 -6.02
C ALA A 78 -0.57 -10.64 -4.76
N ILE A 79 -1.13 -10.58 -3.55
CA ILE A 79 -0.39 -10.57 -2.28
C ILE A 79 -0.19 -12.00 -1.80
N CYS A 80 1.07 -12.43 -1.63
CA CYS A 80 1.42 -13.73 -1.08
C CYS A 80 1.85 -13.65 0.41
N LYS A 81 2.41 -12.52 0.85
CA LYS A 81 2.88 -12.34 2.24
C LYS A 81 2.77 -10.89 2.70
N ILE A 82 2.57 -10.70 4.01
CA ILE A 82 2.62 -9.38 4.65
C ILE A 82 3.50 -9.47 5.90
N HIS A 83 4.56 -8.67 5.96
CA HIS A 83 5.31 -8.45 7.21
C HIS A 83 4.84 -7.16 7.86
N LYS A 84 4.46 -7.22 9.13
CA LYS A 84 4.09 -6.03 9.90
C LYS A 84 5.21 -5.63 10.83
N LEU A 85 5.63 -4.39 10.71
CA LEU A 85 6.76 -3.83 11.41
C LEU A 85 6.35 -2.64 12.27
N VAL A 86 6.98 -2.50 13.44
CA VAL A 86 6.74 -1.38 14.36
C VAL A 86 8.04 -0.75 14.84
N ARG A 87 8.01 0.57 15.06
CA ARG A 87 9.08 1.36 15.71
C ARG A 87 8.45 2.46 16.56
N GLY A 88 8.27 2.17 17.85
CA GLY A 88 7.42 2.98 18.71
C GLY A 88 5.98 2.99 18.18
N GLU A 89 5.40 4.17 17.99
CA GLU A 89 4.05 4.31 17.43
C GLU A 89 3.97 4.17 15.90
N ARG A 90 5.12 4.14 15.21
CA ARG A 90 5.17 4.07 13.74
C ARG A 90 5.01 2.63 13.27
N LYS A 91 4.16 2.43 12.26
CA LYS A 91 3.86 1.12 11.66
C LYS A 91 4.25 1.11 10.19
N VAL A 92 4.84 0.02 9.74
CA VAL A 92 5.16 -0.23 8.33
C VAL A 92 4.72 -1.64 7.99
N ASP A 93 3.89 -1.78 6.96
CA ASP A 93 3.53 -3.08 6.40
C ASP A 93 4.35 -3.28 5.11
N ILE A 94 5.06 -4.39 5.00
CA ILE A 94 5.70 -4.85 3.76
C ILE A 94 4.74 -5.83 3.11
N ILE A 95 4.15 -5.44 1.99
CA ILE A 95 3.26 -6.25 1.18
C ILE A 95 4.08 -6.91 0.08
N VAL A 96 4.16 -8.23 0.12
CA VAL A 96 4.94 -9.02 -0.82
C VAL A 96 4.02 -9.65 -1.86
N THR A 97 4.43 -9.55 -3.12
CA THR A 97 3.81 -10.24 -4.26
C THR A 97 4.74 -11.28 -4.84
N ASP A 98 4.16 -12.40 -5.28
CA ASP A 98 4.81 -13.43 -6.10
C ASP A 98 4.83 -13.06 -7.60
N TRP A 99 4.21 -11.94 -7.97
CA TRP A 99 4.28 -11.39 -9.32
C TRP A 99 5.64 -10.72 -9.57
N LYS A 100 5.99 -10.60 -10.86
CA LYS A 100 7.23 -9.92 -11.31
C LYS A 100 7.25 -8.41 -11.05
N CYS A 101 6.17 -7.82 -10.53
CA CYS A 101 6.03 -6.38 -10.34
C CYS A 101 5.27 -6.05 -9.05
N ALA A 102 5.85 -5.19 -8.21
CA ALA A 102 5.26 -4.72 -6.95
C ALA A 102 3.91 -4.00 -7.12
N LEU A 103 3.57 -3.58 -8.34
CA LEU A 103 2.30 -2.89 -8.63
C LEU A 103 1.10 -3.83 -8.73
N ALA A 104 1.30 -5.13 -8.93
CA ALA A 104 0.20 -6.06 -9.20
C ALA A 104 -0.90 -6.03 -8.09
N PRO A 105 -0.57 -6.03 -6.78
CA PRO A 105 -1.57 -5.86 -5.72
C PRO A 105 -2.31 -4.53 -5.76
N ILE A 106 -1.63 -3.44 -6.15
CA ILE A 106 -2.19 -2.09 -6.15
C ILE A 106 -3.24 -1.96 -7.25
N LEU A 107 -2.97 -2.52 -8.42
CA LEU A 107 -3.90 -2.53 -9.56
C LEU A 107 -5.16 -3.36 -9.30
N GLN A 108 -5.14 -4.24 -8.30
CA GLN A 108 -6.25 -5.10 -7.90
C GLN A 108 -6.99 -4.58 -6.65
N PHE A 109 -6.70 -3.35 -6.21
CA PHE A 109 -7.38 -2.79 -5.04
C PHE A 109 -8.89 -2.70 -5.24
N HIS A 110 -9.61 -2.76 -4.11
CA HIS A 110 -11.06 -2.66 -4.01
C HIS A 110 -11.66 -1.36 -4.59
N SER A 111 -10.86 -0.29 -4.72
CA SER A 111 -11.34 0.97 -5.29
C SER A 111 -10.20 1.82 -5.88
N THR A 112 -10.52 2.68 -6.84
CA THR A 112 -9.54 3.55 -7.51
C THR A 112 -8.97 4.64 -6.58
N ALA A 113 -9.61 4.93 -5.44
CA ALA A 113 -9.14 5.90 -4.44
C ALA A 113 -7.72 5.62 -3.93
N VAL A 114 -7.31 4.35 -3.92
CA VAL A 114 -6.04 3.87 -3.36
C VAL A 114 -5.08 3.32 -4.42
N MET A 115 -5.42 3.48 -5.70
CA MET A 115 -4.56 3.08 -6.82
C MET A 115 -3.52 4.15 -7.14
N ASN A 116 -2.83 4.61 -6.10
CA ASN A 116 -1.79 5.64 -6.14
C ASN A 116 -0.56 5.10 -5.45
N TYR A 117 0.63 5.45 -5.94
CA TYR A 117 1.87 4.94 -5.37
C TYR A 117 3.03 5.91 -5.60
N ILE A 118 4.07 5.76 -4.81
CA ILE A 118 5.29 6.54 -4.83
C ILE A 118 6.42 5.58 -5.18
N THR A 119 7.12 5.85 -6.28
CA THR A 119 8.36 5.19 -6.64
C THR A 119 9.54 6.01 -6.11
N ALA A 120 10.77 5.55 -6.34
CA ALA A 120 11.95 6.38 -6.06
C ALA A 120 12.00 7.70 -6.84
N ARG A 121 11.25 7.80 -7.95
CA ARG A 121 11.39 8.88 -8.93
C ARG A 121 10.14 9.73 -9.09
N SER A 122 8.97 9.19 -8.76
CA SER A 122 7.68 9.81 -9.08
C SER A 122 6.60 9.46 -8.08
N ILE A 123 5.67 10.39 -7.90
CA ILE A 123 4.35 10.11 -7.33
C ILE A 123 3.42 9.81 -8.51
N VAL A 124 2.77 8.65 -8.49
CA VAL A 124 1.88 8.18 -9.54
C VAL A 124 0.45 8.10 -9.02
N CYS A 125 -0.46 8.75 -9.74
CA CYS A 125 -1.89 8.68 -9.52
C CYS A 125 -2.53 8.10 -10.78
N LEU A 126 -3.15 6.93 -10.69
CA LEU A 126 -3.73 6.28 -11.88
C LEU A 126 -5.05 6.93 -12.30
N TYR A 127 -5.73 7.64 -11.40
CA TYR A 127 -7.04 8.25 -11.63
C TYR A 127 -7.08 9.73 -11.18
N PRO A 128 -6.20 10.61 -11.69
CA PRO A 128 -5.98 11.94 -11.13
C PRO A 128 -7.25 12.79 -11.07
N ARG A 129 -8.08 12.80 -12.12
CA ARG A 129 -9.34 13.57 -12.13
C ARG A 129 -10.33 13.10 -11.06
N TRP A 130 -10.35 11.80 -10.76
CA TRP A 130 -11.27 11.21 -9.78
C TRP A 130 -10.71 11.37 -8.36
N THR A 131 -9.43 11.03 -8.16
CA THR A 131 -8.75 11.13 -6.87
C THR A 131 -8.75 12.57 -6.34
N THR A 132 -8.46 13.57 -7.18
CA THR A 132 -8.48 15.00 -6.79
C THR A 132 -9.90 15.56 -6.59
N ALA A 133 -10.91 14.92 -7.18
CA ALA A 133 -12.32 15.22 -6.95
C ALA A 133 -12.92 14.47 -5.76
N ASN A 134 -12.12 13.69 -5.01
CA ASN A 134 -12.58 12.76 -3.97
C ASN A 134 -13.70 11.84 -4.48
N LYS A 135 -13.50 11.29 -5.67
CA LYS A 135 -14.38 10.28 -6.26
C LYS A 135 -13.59 9.01 -6.54
N SER A 136 -14.26 7.88 -6.49
CA SER A 136 -13.65 6.58 -6.74
C SER A 136 -14.65 5.64 -7.40
N PHE A 137 -14.15 4.72 -8.21
CA PHE A 137 -14.91 3.54 -8.61
C PHE A 137 -14.57 2.39 -7.69
N ILE A 138 -15.59 1.61 -7.31
CA ILE A 138 -15.40 0.30 -6.67
C ILE A 138 -15.02 -0.69 -7.76
N HIS A 139 -13.97 -1.49 -7.52
CA HIS A 139 -13.49 -2.45 -8.50
C HIS A 139 -14.58 -3.50 -8.80
N PRO A 140 -14.94 -3.74 -10.08
CA PRO A 140 -16.08 -4.57 -10.46
C PRO A 140 -16.06 -6.00 -9.89
N ARG A 141 -14.86 -6.57 -9.71
CA ARG A 141 -14.63 -7.87 -9.05
C ARG A 141 -15.40 -8.02 -7.74
N LEU A 142 -15.54 -6.94 -6.97
CA LEU A 142 -16.26 -6.98 -5.69
C LEU A 142 -17.77 -7.20 -5.82
N TYR A 143 -18.38 -6.83 -6.95
CA TYR A 143 -19.78 -7.16 -7.22
C TYR A 143 -19.92 -8.63 -7.64
N LEU A 144 -18.95 -9.14 -8.42
CA LEU A 144 -18.95 -10.52 -8.90
C LEU A 144 -18.71 -11.54 -7.78
N GLU A 145 -17.85 -11.20 -6.81
CA GLU A 145 -17.55 -12.06 -5.67
C GLU A 145 -18.58 -11.97 -4.55
N HIS A 146 -19.63 -11.14 -4.71
CA HIS A 146 -20.53 -10.66 -3.66
C HIS A 146 -19.74 -10.04 -2.52
N ILE A 147 -19.85 -8.73 -2.25
CA ILE A 147 -19.12 -8.05 -1.16
C ILE A 147 -19.43 -8.73 0.20
N THR A 148 -18.71 -9.78 0.54
CA THR A 148 -18.99 -10.69 1.66
C THR A 148 -17.96 -10.53 2.75
N HIS A 149 -16.76 -10.05 2.39
CA HIS A 149 -15.69 -9.87 3.36
C HIS A 149 -15.84 -8.55 4.12
N LEU A 150 -16.20 -8.62 5.41
CA LEU A 150 -16.36 -7.48 6.33
C LEU A 150 -15.19 -6.48 6.26
N ARG A 151 -13.97 -6.98 6.02
CA ARG A 151 -12.76 -6.16 5.84
C ARG A 151 -12.87 -5.19 4.66
N THR A 152 -13.38 -5.64 3.52
CA THR A 152 -13.51 -4.80 2.31
C THR A 152 -14.52 -3.69 2.57
N VAL A 153 -15.65 -4.00 3.20
CA VAL A 153 -16.65 -3.00 3.62
C VAL A 153 -16.03 -1.98 4.58
N HIS A 154 -15.27 -2.44 5.57
CA HIS A 154 -14.62 -1.56 6.54
C HIS A 154 -13.64 -0.58 5.87
N VAL A 155 -12.85 -1.06 4.90
CA VAL A 155 -11.90 -0.22 4.16
C VAL A 155 -12.62 0.77 3.23
N LEU A 156 -13.67 0.35 2.53
CA LEU A 156 -14.51 1.28 1.74
C LEU A 156 -15.10 2.37 2.64
N MET A 157 -15.68 2.00 3.79
CA MET A 157 -16.22 2.97 4.75
C MET A 157 -15.14 3.92 5.32
N LYS A 158 -13.90 3.45 5.49
CA LYS A 158 -12.75 4.31 5.85
C LYS A 158 -12.56 5.41 4.81
N TYR A 159 -12.55 5.11 3.51
CA TYR A 159 -12.37 6.12 2.46
C TYR A 159 -13.59 7.00 2.26
N LYS A 160 -14.81 6.47 2.44
CA LYS A 160 -16.04 7.29 2.49
C LYS A 160 -15.98 8.34 3.60
N ARG A 161 -15.53 7.97 4.80
CA ARG A 161 -15.30 8.93 5.92
C ARG A 161 -14.21 9.96 5.63
N ARG A 162 -13.29 9.67 4.72
CA ARG A 162 -12.27 10.61 4.22
C ARG A 162 -12.80 11.53 3.10
N GLY A 163 -14.11 11.50 2.83
CA GLY A 163 -14.78 12.36 1.88
C GLY A 163 -14.88 11.79 0.46
N PHE A 164 -14.52 10.51 0.24
CA PHE A 164 -14.70 9.90 -1.08
C PHE A 164 -16.17 9.57 -1.35
N LEU A 165 -16.64 9.95 -2.54
CA LEU A 165 -17.81 9.35 -3.16
C LEU A 165 -17.37 8.05 -3.85
N LEU A 166 -17.93 6.92 -3.39
CA LEU A 166 -17.62 5.56 -3.86
C LEU A 166 -18.72 5.01 -4.76
#